data_AF-D1P846-F1
#
_entry.id   AF-D1P846-F1
#
_cell.length_a   1.000
_cell.length_b   1.000
_cell.length_c   1.000
_cell.angle_alpha   90.00
_cell.angle_beta   90.00
_cell.angle_gamma   90.00
#
_symmetry.space_group_name_H-M   'P 1'
#
loop_
_entity.id
_entity.type
_entity.pdbx_description
1 polymer ?
#
loop_
_entity_poly.entity_id
_entity_poly.type
_entity_poly.pdbx_seq_one_letter_code
_entity_poly.pdbx_strand_id
1 'polypeptide(L)'
;MPAFYLPPMSLSLGTFTRKAWEESIEPAIKKVVESRRNEIDWVLSDNQHDLSEDISPEALKQQLTDRYFADFSDSWLNFLNSLQWRQTESLSDTIDQLSLMSDVR
;
A
#
# COMPACT_ATOMS: atom_id res chain seq x y z
N MET A 1 -31.36 12.89 -12.03
CA MET A 1 -30.56 12.37 -10.90
C MET A 1 -29.13 12.19 -11.39
N PRO A 2 -28.12 12.91 -10.85
CA PRO A 2 -26.75 12.77 -11.32
C PRO A 2 -26.07 11.57 -10.63
N ALA A 3 -25.38 10.76 -11.42
CA ALA A 3 -24.55 9.67 -10.94
C ALA A 3 -23.34 10.25 -10.19
N PHE A 4 -23.15 9.85 -8.92
CA PHE A 4 -21.93 10.14 -8.18
C PHE A 4 -20.79 9.33 -8.80
N TYR A 5 -19.95 9.99 -9.59
CA TYR A 5 -18.66 9.44 -9.99
C TYR A 5 -17.75 9.43 -8.76
N LEU A 6 -17.61 8.28 -8.11
CA LEU A 6 -16.54 8.06 -7.15
C LEU A 6 -15.24 7.99 -7.96
N PRO A 7 -14.31 8.94 -7.80
CA PRO A 7 -13.02 8.83 -8.48
C PRO A 7 -12.35 7.52 -8.05
N PRO A 8 -11.57 6.86 -8.94
CA PRO A 8 -10.72 5.76 -8.52
C PRO A 8 -9.90 6.26 -7.34
N MET A 9 -9.90 5.51 -6.24
CA MET A 9 -9.22 5.87 -5.01
C MET A 9 -7.72 5.96 -5.31
N SER A 10 -7.26 7.11 -5.78
CA SER A 10 -5.85 7.43 -5.97
C SER A 10 -5.28 7.55 -4.58
N LEU A 11 -4.78 6.42 -4.06
CA LEU A 11 -4.00 6.36 -2.83
C LEU A 11 -2.90 7.41 -2.95
N SER A 12 -2.96 8.43 -2.08
CA SER A 12 -1.95 9.48 -2.06
C SER A 12 -0.63 8.89 -1.54
N LEU A 13 0.50 9.52 -1.86
CA LEU A 13 1.84 9.08 -1.42
C LEU A 13 1.90 8.80 0.10
N GLY A 14 1.04 9.44 0.90
CA GLY A 14 0.90 9.21 2.33
C GLY A 14 0.61 7.75 2.72
N THR A 15 -0.11 6.99 1.90
CA THR A 15 -0.39 5.56 2.15
C THR A 15 0.79 4.65 1.81
N PHE A 16 1.74 5.15 1.02
CA PHE A 16 2.94 4.44 0.56
C PHE A 16 4.20 4.95 1.28
N THR A 17 4.09 5.13 2.59
CA THR A 17 5.22 5.49 3.46
C THR A 17 5.56 4.35 4.40
N ARG A 18 6.80 4.34 4.91
CA ARG A 18 7.22 3.37 5.94
C ARG A 18 6.32 3.40 7.17
N LYS A 19 5.96 4.61 7.62
CA LYS A 19 5.06 4.83 8.74
C LYS A 19 3.66 4.26 8.47
N ALA A 20 3.08 4.53 7.30
CA ALA A 20 1.77 3.99 6.94
C ALA A 20 1.78 2.45 6.85
N TRP A 21 2.87 1.87 6.34
CA TRP A 21 3.05 0.42 6.35
C TRP A 21 2.99 -0.15 7.76
N GLU A 22 3.81 0.38 8.67
CA GLU A 22 3.94 -0.14 10.04
C GLU A 22 2.70 0.10 10.89
N GLU A 23 2.09 1.28 10.80
CA GLU A 23 0.99 1.68 11.68
C GLU A 23 -0.39 1.30 11.16
N SER A 24 -0.56 1.08 9.85
CA SER A 24 -1.89 0.90 9.24
C SER A 24 -1.98 -0.34 8.36
N ILE A 25 -1.11 -0.48 7.35
CA ILE A 25 -1.28 -1.50 6.31
C ILE A 25 -0.94 -2.89 6.83
N GLU A 26 0.22 -3.08 7.45
CA GLU A 26 0.62 -4.38 8.00
C GLU A 26 -0.37 -4.87 9.08
N PRO A 27 -0.82 -4.03 10.04
CA PRO A 27 -1.86 -4.43 11.00
C PRO A 27 -3.19 -4.80 10.33
N ALA A 28 -3.62 -4.07 9.30
CA ALA A 28 -4.85 -4.37 8.58
C ALA A 28 -4.77 -5.71 7.84
N ILE A 29 -3.64 -5.99 7.17
CA ILE A 29 -3.39 -7.29 6.52
C ILE A 29 -3.40 -8.41 7.56
N LYS A 30 -2.71 -8.25 8.69
CA LYS A 30 -2.72 -9.24 9.78
C LYS A 30 -4.14 -9.55 10.26
N LYS A 31 -4.96 -8.52 10.47
CA LYS A 31 -6.36 -8.69 10.90
C LYS A 31 -7.20 -9.47 9.90
N VAL A 32 -7.04 -9.21 8.60
CA VAL A 32 -7.76 -9.93 7.54
C VAL A 32 -7.32 -11.40 7.48
N VAL A 33 -6.02 -11.65 7.60
CA VAL A 33 -5.45 -13.01 7.62
C VAL A 33 -5.89 -13.80 8.85
N GLU A 34 -5.91 -13.17 10.03
CA GLU A 34 -6.43 -13.78 11.26
C GLU A 34 -7.92 -14.09 11.15
N SER A 35 -8.71 -13.18 10.58
CA SER A 35 -10.13 -13.44 10.32
C SER A 35 -10.31 -14.66 9.42
N ARG A 36 -9.50 -14.79 8.35
CA ARG A 36 -9.54 -15.93 7.44
C ARG A 36 -9.12 -17.23 8.12
N ARG A 37 -8.11 -17.19 9.00
CA ARG A 37 -7.68 -18.35 9.78
C ARG A 37 -8.77 -18.83 10.72
N ASN A 38 -9.36 -17.91 11.49
CA ASN A 38 -10.48 -18.22 12.37
C ASN A 38 -11.67 -18.73 11.56
N GLU A 39 -11.83 -18.22 10.33
CA GLU A 39 -12.88 -18.69 9.41
C GLU A 39 -12.75 -20.18 9.10
N ILE A 40 -11.55 -20.57 8.66
CA ILE A 40 -11.21 -21.96 8.36
C ILE A 40 -11.33 -22.84 9.62
N ASP A 41 -10.88 -22.36 10.78
CA ASP A 41 -10.94 -23.13 12.05
C ASP A 41 -12.39 -23.42 12.50
N TRP A 42 -13.31 -22.46 12.34
CA TRP A 42 -14.73 -22.72 12.62
C TRP A 42 -15.38 -23.63 11.58
N VAL A 43 -15.04 -23.48 10.29
CA VAL A 43 -15.56 -24.34 9.21
C VAL A 43 -15.12 -25.79 9.42
N LEU A 44 -13.89 -26.02 9.86
CA LEU A 44 -13.39 -27.37 10.14
C LEU A 44 -14.07 -28.04 11.35
N SER A 45 -14.69 -27.25 12.24
CA SER A 45 -15.43 -27.76 13.40
C SER A 45 -16.87 -28.17 13.07
N ASP A 46 -17.46 -27.65 11.99
CA ASP A 46 -18.81 -27.95 11.51
C ASP A 46 -18.71 -28.70 10.16
N ASN A 47 -18.57 -30.02 10.22
CA ASN A 47 -18.33 -30.85 9.05
C ASN A 47 -19.48 -30.74 8.02
N GLN A 48 -19.28 -29.99 6.92
CA GLN A 48 -19.53 -30.39 5.52
C GLN A 48 -19.46 -29.21 4.53
N HIS A 49 -18.53 -29.35 3.58
CA HIS A 49 -18.59 -28.94 2.17
C HIS A 49 -18.54 -27.45 1.75
N ASP A 50 -17.47 -27.21 0.97
CA ASP A 50 -17.40 -26.47 -0.30
C ASP A 50 -17.34 -24.94 -0.30
N LEU A 51 -16.44 -24.45 -1.17
CA LEU A 51 -16.26 -23.08 -1.69
C LEU A 51 -15.19 -22.15 -1.07
N SER A 52 -14.43 -22.52 -0.03
CA SER A 52 -13.43 -21.63 0.59
C SER A 52 -11.98 -22.13 0.56
N GLU A 53 -11.68 -23.19 -0.18
CA GLU A 53 -10.39 -23.91 -0.16
C GLU A 53 -9.21 -23.25 -0.90
N ASP A 54 -9.40 -22.26 -1.78
CA ASP A 54 -8.29 -21.99 -2.72
C ASP A 54 -7.12 -21.17 -2.16
N ILE A 55 -7.26 -20.49 -1.02
CA ILE A 55 -6.19 -19.61 -0.49
C ILE A 55 -5.99 -19.83 1.01
N SER A 56 -4.87 -20.46 1.35
CA SER A 56 -4.32 -20.52 2.72
C SER A 56 -4.13 -19.11 3.31
N PRO A 57 -4.30 -18.90 4.63
CA PRO A 57 -4.06 -17.61 5.28
C PRO A 57 -2.69 -17.01 4.95
N GLU A 58 -1.66 -17.85 4.84
CA GLU A 58 -0.30 -17.45 4.46
C GLU A 58 -0.23 -16.97 3.00
N ALA A 59 -0.91 -17.67 2.09
CA ALA A 59 -1.02 -17.25 0.68
C ALA A 59 -1.80 -15.94 0.54
N LEU A 60 -2.86 -15.74 1.34
CA LEU A 60 -3.62 -14.50 1.37
C LEU A 60 -2.76 -13.33 1.86
N LYS A 61 -1.98 -13.54 2.94
CA LYS A 61 -1.04 -12.55 3.46
C LYS A 61 -0.05 -12.12 2.37
N GLN A 62 0.52 -13.10 1.67
CA GLN A 62 1.50 -12.86 0.63
C GLN A 62 0.88 -12.09 -0.53
N GLN A 63 -0.27 -12.52 -1.04
CA GLN A 63 -0.97 -11.83 -2.14
C GLN A 63 -1.33 -10.38 -1.81
N LEU A 64 -1.84 -10.12 -0.60
CA LEU A 64 -2.17 -8.75 -0.16
C LEU A 64 -0.92 -7.88 -0.02
N THR A 65 0.18 -8.46 0.47
CA THR A 65 1.47 -7.77 0.62
C THR A 65 2.07 -7.45 -0.74
N ASP A 66 2.07 -8.41 -1.66
CA ASP A 66 2.59 -8.24 -3.03
C ASP A 66 1.79 -7.17 -3.78
N ARG A 67 0.45 -7.19 -3.63
CA ARG A 67 -0.41 -6.16 -4.20
C ARG A 67 -0.08 -4.78 -3.67
N TYR A 68 0.10 -4.65 -2.36
CA TYR A 68 0.49 -3.37 -1.75
C TYR A 68 1.83 -2.85 -2.29
N PHE A 69 2.84 -3.71 -2.38
CA PHE A 69 4.17 -3.28 -2.84
C PHE A 69 4.22 -2.99 -4.34
N ALA A 70 3.39 -3.66 -5.15
CA ALA A 70 3.21 -3.27 -6.55
C ALA A 70 2.68 -1.83 -6.67
N ASP A 71 1.58 -1.53 -5.95
CA ASP A 71 0.98 -0.19 -5.96
C ASP A 71 1.91 0.88 -5.31
N PHE A 72 2.70 0.49 -4.31
CA PHE A 72 3.77 1.32 -3.72
C PHE A 72 4.82 1.70 -4.76
N SER A 73 5.36 0.72 -5.48
CA SER A 73 6.40 0.94 -6.48
C SER A 73 5.91 1.83 -7.63
N ASP A 74 4.69 1.60 -8.12
CA ASP A 74 4.09 2.43 -9.17
C ASP A 74 3.89 3.87 -8.69
N SER A 75 3.39 4.05 -7.47
CA SER A 75 3.18 5.38 -6.87
C SER A 75 4.49 6.14 -6.65
N TRP A 76 5.55 5.45 -6.21
CA TRP A 76 6.87 6.04 -6.05
C TRP A 76 7.52 6.37 -7.38
N LEU A 77 7.41 5.50 -8.39
CA LEU A 77 7.91 5.77 -9.73
C LEU A 77 7.21 6.99 -10.34
N ASN A 78 5.88 7.09 -10.20
CA ASN A 78 5.13 8.26 -10.64
C ASN A 78 5.55 9.54 -9.91
N PHE A 79 5.75 9.47 -8.58
CA PHE A 79 6.26 10.60 -7.81
C PHE A 79 7.63 11.05 -8.32
N LEU A 80 8.58 10.13 -8.47
CA LEU A 80 9.93 10.43 -8.96
C LEU A 80 9.92 11.00 -10.38
N ASN A 81 9.09 10.45 -11.28
CA ASN A 81 8.94 10.97 -12.63
C ASN A 81 8.24 12.35 -12.67
N SER A 82 7.45 12.68 -11.64
CA SER A 82 6.82 14.00 -11.50
C SER A 82 7.77 15.06 -10.92
N LEU A 83 8.98 14.67 -10.48
CA LEU A 83 10.01 15.61 -10.04
C LEU A 83 10.50 16.42 -11.24
N GLN A 84 9.92 17.60 -11.39
CA GLN A 84 10.38 18.60 -12.34
C GLN A 84 11.44 19.50 -11.68
N TRP A 85 12.53 19.76 -12.40
CA TRP A 85 13.48 20.80 -12.03
C TRP A 85 12.77 22.15 -12.07
N ARG A 86 12.60 22.78 -10.90
CA ARG A 86 12.28 24.21 -10.84
C ARG A 86 13.55 24.96 -11.20
N GLN A 87 13.51 25.76 -12.26
CA GLN A 87 14.60 26.66 -12.61
C GLN A 87 14.78 27.67 -11.46
N THR A 88 15.82 27.50 -10.66
CA THR A 88 16.19 28.47 -9.63
C THR A 88 17.05 29.55 -10.28
N GLU A 89 16.87 30.81 -9.87
CA GLU A 89 17.62 31.94 -10.45
C GLU A 89 19.12 31.91 -10.05
N SER A 90 19.53 31.01 -9.15
CA SER A 90 20.90 30.87 -8.64
C SER A 90 21.28 29.41 -8.30
N LEU A 91 22.57 29.09 -8.45
CA LEU A 91 23.20 27.81 -8.11
C LEU A 91 23.05 27.43 -6.62
N SER A 92 22.95 28.41 -5.72
CA SER A 92 22.80 28.16 -4.27
C SER A 92 21.49 27.45 -3.95
N ASP A 93 20.39 27.88 -4.56
CA ASP A 93 19.06 27.30 -4.33
C ASP A 93 18.97 25.85 -4.83
N THR A 94 19.74 25.52 -5.88
CA THR A 94 19.84 24.14 -6.40
C THR A 94 20.58 23.23 -5.40
N ILE A 95 21.64 23.73 -4.75
CA ILE A 95 22.39 22.98 -3.73
C ILE A 95 21.54 22.77 -2.47
N ASP A 96 20.76 23.77 -2.06
CA ASP A 96 19.87 23.65 -0.91
C ASP A 96 18.72 22.66 -1.15
N GLN A 97 18.16 22.63 -2.36
CA GLN A 97 17.13 21.63 -2.72
C GLN A 97 17.69 20.20 -2.76
N LEU A 98 18.88 20.00 -3.35
CA LEU A 98 19.55 18.69 -3.36
C LEU A 98 19.89 18.23 -1.94
N SER A 99 20.42 19.14 -1.10
CA SER A 99 20.72 18.83 0.31
C SER A 99 19.46 18.44 1.06
N LEU A 100 18.35 19.18 0.89
CA LEU A 100 17.08 18.90 1.55
C LEU A 100 16.44 17.58 1.09
N MET A 101 16.59 17.22 -0.19
CA MET A 101 16.06 15.96 -0.74
C MET A 101 16.94 14.75 -0.37
N SER A 102 18.22 14.97 -0.07
CA SER A 102 19.16 13.93 0.35
C SER A 102 19.34 13.80 1.86
N ASP A 103 18.82 14.75 2.65
CA ASP A 103 18.90 14.73 4.12
C ASP A 103 18.01 13.61 4.65
N VAL A 104 18.63 12.51 5.04
CA VAL A 104 17.98 11.44 5.79
C VAL A 104 18.03 11.85 7.26
N ARG A 105 16.92 12.38 7.79
CA ARG A 105 16.74 12.55 9.24
C ARG A 105 16.19 11.30 9.89
#